data_AF-A0A519SV10-F1
#
_entry.id   AF-A0A519SV10-F1
#
_cell.length_a   1.000
_cell.length_b   1.000
_cell.length_c   1.000
_cell.angle_alpha   90.00
_cell.angle_beta   90.00
_cell.angle_gamma   90.00
#
_symmetry.space_group_name_H-M   'P 1'
#
loop_
_entity.id
_entity.type
_entity.pdbx_description
1 polymer ?
#
loop_
_entity_poly.entity_id
_entity_poly.type
_entity_poly.pdbx_seq_one_letter_code
_entity_poly.pdbx_strand_id
1 'polypeptide(L)'
;MLNNKSRRGFAKLHGTEGTNSTKPAITLDAVTIWKENNPETGILSKGTTMVFIKSLRAEDYDQIELLFEFLSDKRRVAGPLKYRTDKGGNPYVWVPFSRPMANEGVKLVVNEELMRLLVDYINGTLFIDFNMDDLIDEGLS
;
A
#
# COMPACT_ATOMS: atom_id res chain seq x y z
N MET A 1 -38.90 -9.20 -23.75
CA MET A 1 -38.40 -8.33 -22.66
C MET A 1 -38.80 -8.98 -21.33
N LEU A 2 -37.86 -9.68 -20.68
CA LEU A 2 -38.12 -10.38 -19.42
C LEU A 2 -37.76 -9.46 -18.25
N ASN A 3 -38.75 -9.32 -17.37
CA ASN A 3 -38.86 -8.32 -16.32
C ASN A 3 -37.81 -8.57 -15.22
N ASN A 4 -36.92 -7.59 -14.99
CA ASN A 4 -35.79 -7.68 -14.08
C ASN A 4 -36.22 -7.42 -12.61
N LYS A 5 -37.21 -8.17 -12.12
CA LYS A 5 -37.66 -8.10 -10.72
C LYS A 5 -37.09 -9.27 -9.91
N SER A 6 -36.07 -8.92 -9.12
CA SER A 6 -35.76 -9.50 -7.81
C SER A 6 -35.40 -10.99 -7.73
N ARG A 7 -34.10 -11.28 -7.90
CA ARG A 7 -33.42 -12.40 -7.21
C ARG A 7 -33.13 -12.10 -5.72
N ARG A 8 -33.93 -11.25 -5.07
CA ARG A 8 -33.76 -10.88 -3.64
C ARG A 8 -33.90 -12.08 -2.71
N GLY A 9 -34.76 -13.04 -3.05
CA GLY A 9 -34.93 -14.28 -2.28
C GLY A 9 -33.71 -15.21 -2.35
N PHE A 10 -33.02 -15.24 -3.49
CA PHE A 10 -31.83 -16.08 -3.69
C PHE A 10 -30.62 -15.57 -2.88
N ALA A 11 -30.43 -14.25 -2.83
CA ALA A 11 -29.36 -13.63 -2.03
C ALA A 11 -29.55 -13.85 -0.51
N LYS A 12 -30.81 -13.93 -0.03
CA LYS A 12 -31.13 -14.21 1.38
C LYS A 12 -30.88 -15.66 1.80
N LEU A 13 -31.08 -16.61 0.90
CA LEU A 13 -30.92 -18.05 1.18
C LEU A 13 -29.47 -18.54 1.08
N HIS A 14 -28.63 -17.84 0.32
CA HIS A 14 -27.23 -18.20 0.10
C HIS A 14 -26.22 -17.36 0.91
N GLY A 15 -26.69 -16.62 1.91
CA GLY A 15 -25.81 -15.96 2.87
C GLY A 15 -24.81 -15.00 2.23
N THR A 16 -25.26 -13.99 1.51
CA THR A 16 -24.46 -12.76 1.37
C THR A 16 -24.79 -11.83 2.55
N GLU A 17 -24.61 -12.32 3.77
CA GLU A 17 -24.39 -11.45 4.92
C GLU A 17 -22.89 -11.21 5.01
N GLY A 18 -22.50 -10.11 4.39
CA GLY A 18 -21.22 -9.48 4.58
C GLY A 18 -21.47 -8.02 4.30
N THR A 19 -21.93 -7.31 5.32
CA THR A 19 -21.82 -5.86 5.44
C THR A 19 -20.39 -5.44 5.12
N ASN A 20 -20.08 -5.22 3.84
CA ASN A 20 -18.99 -4.33 3.50
C ASN A 20 -19.52 -2.92 3.75
N SER A 21 -19.54 -2.56 5.05
CA SER A 21 -19.28 -1.21 5.50
C SER A 21 -17.88 -0.85 5.00
N THR A 22 -17.73 -0.71 3.69
CA THR A 22 -16.48 -0.27 3.08
C THR A 22 -16.38 1.16 3.53
N LYS A 23 -15.63 1.41 4.61
CA LYS A 23 -15.17 2.76 4.90
C LYS A 23 -14.63 3.29 3.57
N PRO A 24 -15.06 4.49 3.13
CA PRO A 24 -14.54 5.06 1.89
C PRO A 24 -13.01 5.06 1.98
N ALA A 25 -12.36 4.70 0.87
CA ALA A 25 -10.91 4.67 0.81
C ALA A 25 -10.36 6.04 1.25
N ILE A 26 -9.41 6.04 2.17
CA ILE A 26 -8.83 7.26 2.70
C ILE A 26 -7.59 7.58 1.86
N THR A 27 -7.41 8.84 1.46
CA THR A 27 -6.14 9.29 0.88
C THR A 27 -5.40 10.08 1.95
N LEU A 28 -4.17 9.70 2.24
CA LEU A 28 -3.32 10.37 3.23
C LEU A 28 -2.20 11.14 2.53
N ASP A 29 -1.88 12.30 3.09
CA ASP A 29 -0.72 13.12 2.74
C ASP A 29 0.49 12.77 3.65
N ALA A 30 1.64 13.39 3.37
CA ALA A 30 2.87 13.16 4.12
C ALA A 30 2.75 13.54 5.61
N VAL A 31 1.81 14.42 5.99
CA VAL A 31 1.59 14.84 7.38
C VAL A 31 0.73 13.81 8.11
N THR A 32 -0.37 13.39 7.48
CA THR A 32 -1.42 12.55 8.07
C THR A 32 -1.13 11.06 8.01
N ILE A 33 -0.12 10.64 7.24
CA ILE A 33 0.39 9.25 7.25
C ILE A 33 1.08 8.89 8.58
N TRP A 34 1.63 9.89 9.28
CA TRP A 34 2.27 9.71 10.58
C TRP A 34 1.24 9.43 11.67
N LYS A 35 1.42 8.33 12.41
CA LYS A 35 0.59 7.97 13.57
C LYS A 35 0.57 9.06 14.62
N GLU A 36 1.70 9.76 14.79
CA GLU A 36 1.86 10.84 15.74
C GLU A 36 0.96 12.05 15.41
N ASN A 37 0.77 12.33 14.12
CA ASN A 37 -0.08 13.40 13.64
C ASN A 37 -1.55 12.96 13.47
N ASN A 38 -1.78 11.67 13.29
CA ASN A 38 -3.11 11.10 13.03
C ASN A 38 -3.24 9.68 13.62
N PRO A 39 -3.56 9.55 14.92
CA PRO A 39 -3.61 8.24 15.59
C PRO A 39 -4.72 7.30 15.08
N GLU A 40 -5.78 7.84 14.47
CA GLU A 40 -6.92 7.05 14.01
C GLU A 40 -6.65 6.35 12.68
N THR A 41 -5.93 7.00 11.77
CA THR A 41 -5.74 6.51 10.40
C THR A 41 -4.29 6.52 9.89
N GLY A 42 -3.38 7.16 10.61
CA GLY A 42 -1.94 7.09 10.35
C GLY A 42 -1.40 5.67 10.47
N ILE A 43 -0.45 5.32 9.60
CA ILE A 43 0.11 3.97 9.48
C ILE A 43 1.60 3.92 9.83
N LEU A 44 2.33 4.96 9.49
CA LEU A 44 3.77 5.02 9.68
C LEU A 44 4.08 5.69 11.01
N SER A 45 5.03 5.16 11.77
CA SER A 45 5.56 5.88 12.95
C SER A 45 6.81 6.64 12.52
N LYS A 46 6.87 7.93 12.82
CA LYS A 46 8.00 8.82 12.44
C LYS A 46 9.33 8.25 12.94
N GLY A 47 9.38 7.80 14.20
CA GLY A 47 10.58 7.23 14.81
C GLY A 47 11.09 5.95 14.15
N THR A 48 10.19 5.05 13.76
CA THR A 48 10.56 3.75 13.17
C THR A 48 10.88 3.88 11.69
N THR A 49 10.02 4.57 10.95
CA THR A 49 10.12 4.72 9.49
C THR A 49 11.35 5.56 9.12
N MET A 50 11.62 6.67 9.81
CA MET A 50 12.80 7.50 9.49
C MET A 50 14.12 6.80 9.80
N VAL A 51 14.18 5.99 10.87
CA VAL A 51 15.36 5.15 11.16
C VAL A 51 15.53 4.08 10.08
N PHE A 52 14.44 3.48 9.63
CA PHE A 52 14.46 2.51 8.53
C PHE A 52 14.99 3.15 7.24
N ILE A 53 14.45 4.30 6.82
CA ILE A 53 14.88 5.01 5.61
C ILE A 53 16.38 5.33 5.68
N LYS A 54 16.87 5.85 6.81
CA LYS A 54 18.30 6.13 7.03
C LYS A 54 19.19 4.87 6.99
N SER A 55 18.63 3.70 7.25
CA SER A 55 19.36 2.43 7.22
C SER A 55 19.46 1.80 5.82
N LEU A 56 18.69 2.31 4.85
CA LEU A 56 18.65 1.77 3.49
C LEU A 56 19.98 1.96 2.78
N ARG A 57 20.35 0.96 1.98
CA ARG A 57 21.40 1.09 0.96
C ARG A 57 20.84 1.92 -0.18
N ALA A 58 21.71 2.58 -0.95
CA ALA A 58 21.28 3.35 -2.12
C ALA A 58 20.36 2.56 -3.06
N GLU A 59 20.71 1.30 -3.37
CA GLU A 59 19.89 0.43 -4.22
C GLU A 59 18.51 0.10 -3.65
N ASP A 60 18.38 0.02 -2.32
CA ASP A 60 17.10 -0.24 -1.68
C ASP A 60 16.30 1.06 -1.54
N TYR A 61 16.97 2.20 -1.34
CA TYR A 61 16.36 3.52 -1.33
C TYR A 61 15.64 3.79 -2.65
N ASP A 62 16.34 3.63 -3.79
CA ASP A 62 15.76 3.83 -5.13
C ASP A 62 14.52 2.96 -5.36
N GLN A 63 14.49 1.76 -4.77
CA GLN A 63 13.33 0.86 -4.86
C GLN A 63 12.18 1.35 -3.98
N ILE A 64 12.45 1.82 -2.76
CA ILE A 64 11.40 2.38 -1.90
C ILE A 64 10.85 3.68 -2.52
N GLU A 65 11.70 4.54 -3.08
CA GLU A 65 11.26 5.75 -3.78
C GLU A 65 10.31 5.40 -4.93
N LEU A 66 10.69 4.45 -5.79
CA LEU A 66 9.85 3.95 -6.87
C LEU A 66 8.53 3.33 -6.37
N LEU A 67 8.54 2.69 -5.20
CA LEU A 67 7.30 2.21 -4.56
C LEU A 67 6.37 3.39 -4.28
N PHE A 68 6.87 4.43 -3.59
CA PHE A 68 6.06 5.60 -3.24
C PHE A 68 5.51 6.31 -4.49
N GLU A 69 6.32 6.45 -5.56
CA GLU A 69 5.84 6.95 -6.85
C GLU A 69 4.68 6.11 -7.42
N PHE A 70 4.78 4.79 -7.37
CA PHE A 70 3.72 3.93 -7.91
C PHE A 70 2.45 3.97 -7.08
N LEU A 71 2.57 4.11 -5.76
CA LEU A 71 1.44 4.23 -4.85
C LEU A 71 0.75 5.60 -5.02
N SER A 72 1.50 6.69 -5.15
CA SER A 72 0.95 8.04 -5.38
C SER A 72 0.29 8.18 -6.75
N ASP A 73 0.84 7.53 -7.78
CA ASP A 73 0.23 7.37 -9.11
C ASP A 73 -1.03 6.46 -9.12
N LYS A 74 -1.36 5.84 -7.98
CA LYS A 74 -2.48 4.90 -7.83
C LYS A 74 -2.39 3.69 -8.78
N ARG A 75 -1.17 3.23 -9.06
CA ARG A 75 -0.92 2.06 -9.92
C ARG A 75 -1.39 0.77 -9.23
N ARG A 76 -2.08 -0.09 -9.98
CA ARG A 76 -2.58 -1.35 -9.42
C ARG A 76 -1.45 -2.37 -9.27
N VAL A 77 -1.48 -3.12 -8.17
CA VAL A 77 -0.61 -4.29 -7.99
C VAL A 77 -1.09 -5.42 -8.91
N ALA A 78 -0.17 -6.00 -9.69
CA ALA A 78 -0.44 -7.01 -10.69
C ALA A 78 -0.13 -8.41 -10.17
N GLY A 79 -1.10 -9.02 -9.50
CA GLY A 79 -1.00 -10.41 -9.01
C GLY A 79 -0.39 -10.50 -7.60
N PRO A 80 0.00 -11.72 -7.16
CA PRO A 80 0.40 -11.95 -5.79
C PRO A 80 1.80 -11.39 -5.48
N LEU A 81 1.96 -10.94 -4.23
CA LEU A 81 3.26 -10.60 -3.66
C LEU A 81 4.17 -11.84 -3.62
N LYS A 82 5.45 -11.68 -3.96
CA LYS A 82 6.41 -12.80 -3.95
C LYS A 82 7.49 -12.54 -2.92
N TYR A 83 7.52 -13.34 -1.86
CA TYR A 83 8.59 -13.35 -0.87
C TYR A 83 9.84 -13.99 -1.46
N ARG A 84 10.98 -13.31 -1.33
CA ARG A 84 12.26 -13.71 -1.91
C ARG A 84 13.40 -13.33 -0.97
N THR A 85 14.58 -13.83 -1.29
CA THR A 85 15.82 -13.50 -0.61
C THR A 85 16.80 -12.95 -1.63
N ASP A 86 17.50 -11.87 -1.30
CA ASP A 86 18.54 -11.33 -2.16
C ASP A 86 19.84 -12.16 -2.11
N LYS A 87 20.84 -11.79 -2.90
CA LYS A 87 22.15 -12.47 -2.91
C LYS A 87 22.89 -12.35 -1.57
N GLY A 88 22.56 -11.35 -0.76
CA GLY A 88 23.13 -11.10 0.55
C GLY A 88 22.40 -11.82 1.69
N GLY A 89 21.36 -12.59 1.39
CA GLY A 89 20.57 -13.30 2.40
C GLY A 89 19.45 -12.47 3.03
N ASN A 90 19.21 -11.24 2.57
CA ASN A 90 18.16 -10.40 3.13
C ASN A 90 16.79 -10.73 2.53
N PRO A 91 15.76 -10.92 3.36
CA PRO A 91 14.40 -11.14 2.88
C PRO A 91 13.83 -9.85 2.27
N TYR A 92 13.11 -10.00 1.16
CA TYR A 92 12.37 -8.93 0.52
C TYR A 92 11.06 -9.44 -0.09
N VAL A 93 10.14 -8.52 -0.34
CA VAL A 93 8.89 -8.77 -1.06
C VAL A 93 8.98 -8.12 -2.43
N TRP A 94 8.80 -8.91 -3.48
CA TRP A 94 8.64 -8.40 -4.84
C TRP A 94 7.19 -8.01 -5.07
N VAL A 95 6.97 -6.73 -5.36
CA VAL A 95 5.66 -6.14 -5.58
C VAL A 95 5.48 -5.89 -7.08
N PRO A 96 4.70 -6.71 -7.80
CA PRO A 96 4.44 -6.48 -9.22
C PRO A 96 3.41 -5.36 -9.40
N PHE A 97 3.63 -4.43 -10.32
CA PHE A 97 2.68 -3.39 -10.67
C PHE A 97 2.22 -3.53 -12.13
N SER A 98 0.95 -3.20 -12.40
CA SER A 98 0.41 -3.25 -13.75
C SER A 98 0.91 -2.06 -14.56
N ARG A 99 1.52 -2.31 -15.72
CA ARG A 99 1.70 -1.30 -16.77
C ARG A 99 1.11 -1.79 -18.10
N PRO A 100 0.77 -0.88 -19.03
CA PRO A 100 0.26 -1.26 -20.35
C PRO A 100 1.24 -2.07 -21.22
N MET A 101 2.56 -2.00 -20.97
CA MET A 101 3.58 -2.55 -21.88
C MET A 101 4.72 -3.34 -21.23
N ALA A 102 4.78 -3.46 -19.90
CA ALA A 102 5.82 -4.24 -19.21
C ALA A 102 5.38 -4.70 -17.81
N ASN A 103 5.98 -5.78 -17.31
CA ASN A 103 5.87 -6.17 -15.90
C ASN A 103 6.98 -5.46 -15.12
N GLU A 104 6.66 -4.31 -14.54
CA GLU A 104 7.54 -3.63 -13.60
C GLU A 104 7.19 -4.10 -12.18
N GLY A 105 8.21 -4.25 -11.35
CA GLY A 105 7.99 -4.56 -9.96
C GLY A 105 9.07 -3.93 -9.12
N VAL A 106 8.73 -3.79 -7.85
CA VAL A 106 9.56 -3.08 -6.89
C VAL A 106 9.99 -4.06 -5.81
N LYS A 107 11.27 -3.98 -5.42
CA LYS A 107 11.80 -4.69 -4.28
C LYS A 107 11.46 -3.92 -3.01
N LEU A 108 10.58 -4.47 -2.17
CA LEU A 108 10.31 -3.94 -0.84
C LEU A 108 11.11 -4.74 0.20
N VAL A 109 12.11 -4.11 0.81
CA VAL A 109 12.78 -4.68 1.99
C VAL A 109 11.74 -4.81 3.11
N VAL A 110 11.76 -5.95 3.82
CA VAL A 110 10.72 -6.26 4.82
C VAL A 110 10.76 -5.24 5.96
N ASN A 111 9.76 -4.35 5.97
CA ASN A 111 9.44 -3.44 7.05
C ASN A 111 7.94 -3.57 7.37
N GLU A 112 7.58 -3.79 8.63
CA GLU A 112 6.21 -4.08 9.03
C GLU A 112 5.22 -2.95 8.68
N GLU A 113 5.63 -1.69 8.88
CA GLU A 113 4.77 -0.53 8.62
C GLU A 113 4.55 -0.32 7.12
N LEU A 114 5.61 -0.47 6.31
CA LEU A 114 5.50 -0.40 4.85
C LEU A 114 4.73 -1.57 4.27
N MET A 115 4.87 -2.77 4.84
CA MET A 115 4.06 -3.93 4.45
C MET A 115 2.58 -3.69 4.75
N ARG A 116 2.26 -3.07 5.89
CA ARG A 116 0.88 -2.69 6.22
C ARG A 116 0.33 -1.65 5.27
N LEU A 117 1.09 -0.60 4.98
CA LEU A 117 0.76 0.40 3.96
C LEU A 117 0.43 -0.27 2.61
N LEU A 118 1.29 -1.18 2.16
CA LEU A 118 1.08 -1.91 0.90
C LEU A 118 -0.18 -2.79 0.93
N VAL A 119 -0.46 -3.48 2.03
CA VAL A 119 -1.66 -4.32 2.17
C VAL A 119 -2.94 -3.47 2.15
N ASP A 120 -2.97 -2.36 2.90
CA ASP A 120 -4.11 -1.45 2.91
C ASP A 120 -4.33 -0.80 1.53
N TYR A 121 -3.24 -0.49 0.83
CA TYR A 121 -3.28 -0.05 -0.56
C TYR A 121 -3.84 -1.10 -1.52
N ILE A 122 -3.38 -2.35 -1.44
CA ILE A 122 -3.88 -3.46 -2.28
C ILE A 122 -5.37 -3.70 -2.06
N ASN A 123 -5.82 -3.59 -0.79
CA ASN A 123 -7.22 -3.73 -0.42
C ASN A 123 -8.08 -2.52 -0.85
N GLY A 124 -7.45 -1.44 -1.34
CA GLY A 124 -8.13 -0.21 -1.73
C GLY A 124 -8.75 0.52 -0.55
N THR A 125 -8.27 0.29 0.68
CA THR A 125 -8.74 0.98 1.89
C THR A 125 -7.98 2.28 2.12
N LEU A 126 -6.76 2.38 1.59
CA LEU A 126 -5.90 3.54 1.74
C LEU A 126 -5.13 3.85 0.46
N PHE A 127 -5.00 5.13 0.15
CA PHE A 127 -4.15 5.67 -0.90
C PHE A 127 -3.24 6.74 -0.31
N ILE A 128 -2.18 7.08 -1.03
CA ILE A 128 -1.31 8.21 -0.70
C ILE A 128 -1.27 9.18 -1.88
N ASP A 129 -0.96 10.45 -1.63
CA ASP A 129 -0.78 11.47 -2.67
C ASP A 129 0.57 12.22 -2.58
N PHE A 130 1.51 11.64 -1.83
CA PHE A 130 2.86 12.18 -1.59
C PHE A 130 3.93 11.20 -2.07
N ASN A 131 5.14 11.70 -2.31
CA ASN A 131 6.30 10.89 -2.67
C ASN A 131 7.26 10.68 -1.47
N MET A 132 8.39 10.01 -1.69
CA MET A 132 9.34 9.73 -0.60
C MET A 132 10.01 10.99 -0.04
N ASP A 133 10.26 12.00 -0.88
CA ASP A 133 10.88 13.27 -0.46
C ASP A 133 9.92 14.06 0.44
N ASP A 134 8.64 14.17 0.07
CA ASP A 134 7.60 14.81 0.89
C ASP A 134 7.51 14.16 2.28
N LEU A 135 7.60 12.82 2.31
CA LEU A 135 7.60 12.06 3.57
C LEU A 135 8.84 12.37 4.41
N ILE A 136 10.01 12.47 3.80
CA ILE A 136 11.27 12.76 4.52
C ILE A 136 11.26 14.19 5.05
N ASP A 137 10.84 15.16 4.25
CA ASP A 137 10.77 16.57 4.63
C ASP A 137 9.85 16.74 5.84
N GLU A 138 8.66 16.13 5.82
CA GLU A 138 7.75 16.13 6.97
C GLU A 138 8.26 15.27 8.14
N GLY A 139 9.09 14.26 7.86
CA GLY A 139 9.82 13.49 8.86
C GLY A 139 10.96 14.28 9.54
N LEU A 140 11.35 15.43 8.99
CA LEU A 140 12.42 16.28 9.52
C LEU A 140 11.91 17.61 10.10
N SER A 141 10.66 18.00 9.80
CA SER A 141 9.96 19.12 10.43
C SER A 141 9.68 18.89 11.92
#